data_AF-A0A540KI62-F1
#
_entry.id   AF-A0A540KI62-F1
#
_cell.length_a   1.000
_cell.length_b   1.000
_cell.length_c   1.000
_cell.angle_alpha   90.00
_cell.angle_beta   90.00
_cell.angle_gamma   90.00
#
_symmetry.space_group_name_H-M   'P 1'
#
loop_
_entity.id
_entity.type
_entity.pdbx_description
1 polymer ?
#
loop_
_entity_poly.entity_id
_entity_poly.type
_entity_poly.pdbx_seq_one_letter_code
_entity_poly.pdbx_strand_id
1 'polypeptide(L)'
;MKEYRVTKSWTLLYSFENGCMPYGNRYCKPLVFSKSGEMVVLVNIERTNFFRCDLKKKRAKQVRICGLPTSFNGTLCVGSLSLLDGDLMTVGRQQ
;
A
#
# COMPACT_ATOMS: atom_id res chain seq x y z
N MET A 1 -4.36 -12.28 -18.46
CA MET A 1 -5.68 -11.76 -18.03
C MET A 1 -6.52 -11.37 -19.25
N LYS A 2 -7.07 -12.35 -19.98
CA LYS A 2 -7.98 -12.06 -21.12
C LYS A 2 -9.34 -11.53 -20.65
N GLU A 3 -9.69 -11.79 -19.40
CA GLU A 3 -11.00 -11.55 -18.80
C GLU A 3 -11.38 -10.06 -18.67
N TYR A 4 -10.39 -9.19 -18.41
CA TYR A 4 -10.65 -7.76 -18.20
C TYR A 4 -10.52 -6.88 -19.45
N ARG A 5 -10.11 -7.44 -20.61
CA ARG A 5 -9.93 -6.70 -21.90
C ARG A 5 -9.07 -5.41 -21.83
N VAL A 6 -8.35 -5.17 -20.73
CA VAL A 6 -7.48 -4.01 -20.55
C VAL A 6 -6.02 -4.47 -20.64
N THR A 7 -5.55 -4.68 -21.86
CA THR A 7 -4.18 -5.16 -22.12
C THR A 7 -3.11 -4.08 -21.95
N LYS A 8 -3.47 -2.78 -21.88
CA LYS A 8 -2.53 -1.64 -21.91
C LYS A 8 -2.51 -0.73 -20.68
N SER A 9 -3.39 -0.87 -19.69
CA SER A 9 -3.55 0.14 -18.62
C SER A 9 -3.00 -0.24 -17.25
N TRP A 10 -2.24 -1.33 -17.15
CA TRP A 10 -1.64 -1.75 -15.89
C TRP A 10 -0.14 -1.42 -15.89
N THR A 11 0.26 -0.54 -14.97
CA THR A 11 1.67 -0.22 -14.71
C THR A 11 2.14 -0.98 -13.48
N LEU A 12 3.26 -1.70 -13.60
CA LEU A 12 3.91 -2.32 -12.45
C LEU A 12 4.41 -1.22 -11.50
N LEU A 13 3.85 -1.16 -10.29
CA LEU A 13 4.26 -0.17 -9.29
C LEU A 13 5.56 -0.57 -8.58
N TYR A 14 5.71 -1.85 -8.24
CA TYR A 14 6.94 -2.37 -7.64
C TYR A 14 7.02 -3.90 -7.78
N SER A 15 8.24 -4.42 -7.65
CA SER A 15 8.52 -5.84 -7.47
C SER A 15 9.69 -6.01 -6.49
N PHE A 16 9.73 -7.15 -5.81
CA PHE A 16 10.81 -7.48 -4.87
C PHE A 16 11.48 -8.77 -5.27
N GLU A 17 12.81 -8.80 -5.13
CA GLU A 17 13.59 -10.03 -5.24
C GLU A 17 13.51 -10.83 -3.93
N ASN A 18 13.70 -12.15 -4.05
CA ASN A 18 13.74 -13.03 -2.89
C ASN A 18 14.90 -12.62 -1.96
N GLY A 19 14.61 -12.38 -0.68
CA GLY A 19 15.58 -11.90 0.30
C GLY A 19 15.56 -10.39 0.59
N CYS A 20 14.79 -9.60 -0.16
CA CYS A 20 14.59 -8.17 0.13
C CYS A 20 13.88 -7.94 1.48
N MET A 21 13.02 -8.90 1.88
CA MET A 21 12.25 -8.86 3.12
C MET A 21 12.87 -9.78 4.19
N PRO A 22 12.81 -9.40 5.48
CA PRO A 22 13.18 -10.28 6.57
C PRO A 22 12.41 -11.61 6.53
N TYR A 23 13.06 -12.71 6.91
CA TYR A 23 12.50 -14.07 6.90
C TYR A 23 11.08 -14.11 7.52
N GLY A 24 10.19 -14.89 6.89
CA GLY A 24 8.79 -15.03 7.31
C GLY A 24 7.83 -13.97 6.75
N ASN A 25 8.33 -12.87 6.16
CA ASN A 25 7.48 -11.77 5.66
C ASN A 25 7.34 -11.77 4.13
N ARG A 26 7.19 -12.96 3.53
CA ARG A 26 7.08 -13.11 2.06
C ARG A 26 5.81 -12.51 1.48
N TYR A 27 4.77 -12.36 2.30
CA TYR A 27 3.50 -11.79 1.89
C TYR A 27 3.24 -10.51 2.68
N CYS A 28 3.40 -9.38 2.01
CA CYS A 28 3.10 -8.07 2.56
C CYS A 28 2.22 -7.28 1.60
N LYS A 29 1.35 -6.45 2.15
CA LYS A 29 0.48 -5.53 1.39
C LYS A 29 1.03 -4.11 1.48
N PRO A 30 0.97 -3.31 0.40
CA PRO A 30 1.33 -1.92 0.45
C PRO A 30 0.25 -1.14 1.20
N LEU A 31 0.67 -0.26 2.12
CA LEU A 31 -0.21 0.66 2.83
C LEU A 31 -0.17 2.05 2.19
N VAL A 32 1.03 2.56 1.95
CA VAL A 32 1.22 3.91 1.44
C VAL A 32 2.54 4.03 0.69
N PHE A 33 2.52 4.79 -0.40
CA PHE A 33 3.72 5.23 -1.11
C PHE A 33 4.12 6.62 -0.65
N SER A 34 5.42 6.87 -0.56
CA SER A 34 5.91 8.24 -0.41
C SER A 34 5.49 9.09 -1.60
N LYS A 35 5.39 10.41 -1.42
CA LYS A 35 5.05 11.36 -2.49
C LYS A 35 5.97 11.26 -3.71
N SER A 36 7.24 10.91 -3.52
CA SER A 36 8.20 10.70 -4.62
C SER A 36 8.05 9.35 -5.33
N GLY A 37 7.26 8.43 -4.78
CA GLY A 37 7.13 7.06 -5.28
C GLY A 37 8.32 6.14 -4.99
N GLU A 38 9.38 6.63 -4.34
CA GLU A 38 10.63 5.86 -4.15
C GLU A 38 10.59 4.92 -2.94
N MET A 39 9.70 5.21 -2.00
CA MET A 39 9.50 4.40 -0.79
C MET A 39 8.07 3.89 -0.74
N VAL A 40 7.92 2.67 -0.22
CA VAL A 40 6.61 2.10 0.13
C VAL A 40 6.65 1.59 1.56
N VAL A 41 5.58 1.83 2.31
CA VAL A 41 5.34 1.18 3.60
C VAL A 41 4.50 -0.06 3.34
N LEU A 42 5.00 -1.20 3.77
CA LEU A 42 4.32 -2.48 3.70
C LEU A 42 3.90 -2.94 5.09
N VAL A 43 2.88 -3.78 5.13
CA VAL A 43 2.46 -4.50 6.33
C VAL A 43 2.37 -6.00 6.02
N ASN A 44 2.80 -6.86 6.94
CA ASN A 44 2.62 -8.30 6.79
C ASN A 44 1.12 -8.69 6.86
N ILE A 45 0.78 -9.90 6.40
CA ILE A 45 -0.60 -10.42 6.45
C ILE A 45 -1.20 -10.36 7.85
N GLU A 46 -0.39 -10.67 8.88
CA GLU A 46 -0.82 -10.66 10.29
C GLU A 46 -1.03 -9.25 10.87
N ARG A 47 -0.66 -8.19 10.14
CA ARG A 47 -0.82 -6.78 10.56
C ARG A 47 -0.13 -6.45 11.88
N THR A 48 1.00 -7.09 12.13
CA THR A 48 1.84 -6.92 13.32
C THR A 48 3.15 -6.20 13.01
N ASN A 49 3.65 -6.35 11.79
CA ASN A 49 4.96 -5.83 11.38
C ASN A 49 4.83 -4.89 10.19
N PHE A 50 5.50 -3.75 10.30
CA PHE A 50 5.60 -2.75 9.25
C PHE A 50 7.01 -2.72 8.69
N PHE A 51 7.11 -2.52 7.39
CA PHE A 51 8.38 -2.44 6.68
C PHE A 51 8.40 -1.19 5.83
N ARG A 52 9.47 -0.40 5.99
CA ARG A 52 9.78 0.68 5.09
C ARG A 52 10.73 0.15 4.02
N CYS A 53 10.25 0.12 2.78
CA CYS A 53 10.99 -0.42 1.65
C CYS A 53 11.46 0.72 0.74
N ASP A 54 12.76 0.74 0.48
CA ASP A 54 13.39 1.57 -0.54
C ASP A 54 13.34 0.80 -1.86
N LEU A 55 12.54 1.29 -2.81
CA LEU A 55 12.30 0.61 -4.09
C LEU A 55 13.51 0.72 -5.02
N LYS A 56 14.30 1.79 -4.91
CA LYS A 56 15.53 1.96 -5.71
C LYS A 56 16.63 1.03 -5.22
N LYS A 57 16.80 0.93 -3.90
CA LYS A 57 17.84 0.09 -3.28
C LYS A 57 17.40 -1.36 -3.09
N LYS A 58 16.12 -1.67 -3.32
CA LYS A 58 15.51 -2.99 -3.07
C LYS A 58 15.85 -3.50 -1.67
N ARG A 59 15.61 -2.67 -0.66
CA ARG A 59 15.88 -3.00 0.75
C ARG A 59 14.68 -2.65 1.62
N ALA A 60 14.29 -3.60 2.47
CA ALA A 60 13.27 -3.39 3.48
C ALA A 60 13.91 -3.25 4.87
N LYS A 61 13.43 -2.28 5.65
CA LYS A 61 13.74 -2.17 7.08
C LYS A 61 12.46 -2.27 7.87
N GLN A 62 12.43 -3.12 8.89
CA GLN A 62 11.32 -3.16 9.83
C GLN A 62 11.26 -1.82 10.59
N VAL A 63 10.06 -1.28 10.72
CA VAL A 63 9.80 -0.04 11.44
C VAL A 63 8.71 -0.25 12.47
N ARG A 64 8.78 0.49 13.58
CA ARG A 64 7.70 0.58 14.56
C ARG A 64 6.97 1.90 14.35
N ILE A 65 5.65 1.84 14.35
CA ILE A 65 4.79 3.03 14.35
C ILE A 65 4.34 3.21 15.80
N CYS A 66 4.75 4.32 16.42
CA CYS A 66 4.40 4.59 17.82
C CYS A 66 2.90 4.87 17.94
N GLY A 67 2.29 4.43 19.04
CA GLY A 67 0.86 4.61 19.30
C GLY A 67 -0.06 3.61 18.58
N LEU A 68 0.49 2.68 17.80
CA LEU A 68 -0.28 1.62 17.16
C LEU A 68 -0.43 0.41 18.10
N PRO A 69 -1.60 -0.26 18.14
CA PRO A 69 -1.77 -1.50 18.89
C PRO A 69 -0.87 -2.60 18.31
N THR A 70 -0.58 -3.62 19.12
CA THR A 70 0.27 -4.77 18.75
C THR A 70 -0.23 -5.49 17.48
N SER A 71 -1.55 -5.52 17.29
CA SER A 71 -2.20 -5.92 16.05
C SER A 71 -3.46 -5.10 15.86
N PHE A 72 -3.89 -4.95 14.61
CA PHE A 72 -5.13 -4.26 14.26
C PHE A 72 -5.76 -4.94 13.05
N ASN A 73 -7.09 -4.90 12.97
CA ASN A 73 -7.79 -5.24 11.75
C ASN A 73 -8.06 -3.97 10.95
N GLY A 74 -7.97 -4.04 9.62
CA GLY A 74 -8.20 -2.89 8.76
C GLY A 74 -8.72 -3.33 7.40
N THR A 75 -9.77 -2.66 6.93
CA THR A 75 -10.31 -2.88 5.59
C THR A 75 -9.51 -2.04 4.61
N LEU A 76 -8.98 -2.68 3.55
CA LEU A 76 -8.26 -1.98 2.50
C LEU A 76 -9.30 -1.52 1.48
N CYS A 77 -9.71 -0.25 1.58
CA CYS A 77 -10.70 0.32 0.69
C CYS A 77 -10.02 0.71 -0.63
N VAL A 78 -10.52 0.17 -1.75
CA VAL A 78 -10.09 0.59 -3.09
C VAL A 78 -10.96 1.78 -3.49
N GLY A 79 -10.37 2.96 -3.54
CA GLY A 79 -10.99 4.15 -4.10
C GLY A 79 -10.57 4.34 -5.56
N SER A 80 -11.49 4.71 -6.42
CA SER A 80 -11.17 5.20 -7.77
C SER A 80 -10.47 6.56 -7.65
N LEU A 81 -9.37 6.77 -8.38
CA LEU A 81 -8.74 8.09 -8.54
C LEU A 81 -9.48 8.98 -9.54
N SER A 82 -10.40 8.40 -10.32
CA SER A 82 -11.34 9.18 -11.13
C SER A 82 -12.46 9.63 -10.20
N LEU A 83 -12.66 10.95 -10.10
CA LEU A 83 -13.95 11.50 -9.70
C LEU A 83 -14.98 10.86 -10.63
N LEU A 84 -15.98 10.18 -10.08
CA LEU A 84 -17.17 9.86 -10.85
C LEU A 84 -17.78 11.23 -11.19
N ASP A 85 -17.90 11.54 -12.49
CA ASP A 85 -18.54 12.77 -12.96
C ASP A 85 -19.90 12.91 -12.26
N GLY A 86 -20.00 13.79 -11.26
CA GLY A 86 -21.23 14.01 -10.50
C GLY A 86 -21.11 14.29 -9.00
N ASP A 87 -19.97 14.04 -8.33
CA ASP A 87 -19.84 14.29 -6.88
C ASP A 87 -19.55 15.76 -6.53
N LEU A 88 -20.53 16.60 -6.86
CA LEU A 88 -20.70 17.94 -6.31
C LEU A 88 -21.82 17.90 -5.27
N MET A 89 -21.63 17.14 -4.18
CA MET A 89 -22.58 17.12 -3.06
C MET A 89 -21.89 17.57 -1.77
N THR A 90 -21.85 18.89 -1.61
CA THR A 90 -21.91 19.68 -0.36
C THR A 90 -21.29 19.05 0.89
N VAL A 91 -20.08 19.52 1.27
CA VAL A 91 -19.63 19.50 2.67
C VAL A 91 -20.55 20.43 3.47
N GLY A 92 -21.58 19.86 4.09
CA GLY A 92 -22.24 20.48 5.22
C GLY A 92 -21.26 20.48 6.40
N ARG A 93 -20.75 21.65 6.78
CA ARG A 93 -20.15 21.86 8.10
C ARG A 93 -21.21 21.55 9.16
N GLN A 94 -20.98 20.59 10.03
CA GLN A 94 -21.63 20.58 11.35
C GLN A 94 -20.64 21.10 12.38
N GLN A 95 -21.18 21.99 13.22
CA GLN A 95 -20.57 22.74 14.30
C GLN A 95 -20.18 21.84 15.47
#